data_AF-A0AA96UAI0-F1
#
_entry.id   AF-A0AA96UAI0-F1
#
_cell.length_a   1.000
_cell.length_b   1.000
_cell.length_c   1.000
_cell.angle_alpha   90.00
_cell.angle_beta   90.00
_cell.angle_gamma   90.00
#
_symmetry.space_group_name_H-M   'P 1'
#
loop_
_entity.id
_entity.type
_entity.pdbx_description
1 polymer ?
#
loop_
_entity_poly.entity_id
_entity_poly.type
_entity_poly.pdbx_seq_one_letter_code
_entity_poly.pdbx_strand_id
1 'polypeptide(L)' 'MSDASDRMKHKAEEAVGAAKEKAGAATDNDRLENEGRADQAGAQAKQGVDKAKDRVAEGVDKVKGAFKR' A
#
# COMPACT_ATOMS: atom_id res chain seq x y z
N MET A 1 -4.16 13.38 14.08
CA MET A 1 -2.94 12.57 14.35
C MET A 1 -3.04 11.23 13.59
N SER A 2 -3.38 11.26 12.30
CA SER A 2 -3.72 10.05 11.52
C SER A 2 -2.71 9.76 10.42
N ASP A 3 -2.24 10.77 9.68
CA ASP A 3 -1.28 10.59 8.58
C ASP A 3 0.12 10.10 8.97
N ALA A 4 0.56 10.38 10.20
CA ALA A 4 1.86 9.90 10.68
C ALA A 4 1.81 8.41 11.02
N SER A 5 0.74 7.97 11.69
CA SER A 5 0.55 6.57 12.07
C SER A 5 0.29 5.67 10.86
N ASP A 6 -0.50 6.12 9.88
CA ASP A 6 -0.76 5.31 8.67
C ASP A 6 0.48 5.18 7.78
N ARG A 7 1.24 6.26 7.58
CA ARG A 7 2.52 6.17 6.84
C ARG A 7 3.53 5.28 7.55
N MET A 8 3.56 5.32 8.88
CA MET A 8 4.44 4.48 9.67
C MET A 8 4.02 3.01 9.63
N LYS A 9 2.71 2.71 9.69
CA LYS A 9 2.18 1.36 9.50
C LYS A 9 2.52 0.80 8.13
N HIS A 10 2.31 1.57 7.06
CA HIS A 10 2.65 1.11 5.71
C HIS A 10 4.14 0.78 5.56
N LYS A 11 5.02 1.64 6.07
CA LYS A 11 6.47 1.36 6.08
C LYS A 11 6.84 0.15 6.93
N ALA A 12 6.14 -0.06 8.04
CA ALA A 12 6.36 -1.22 8.90
C ALA A 12 5.92 -2.51 8.19
N GLU A 13 4.78 -2.52 7.48
CA GLU A 13 4.33 -3.65 6.68
C GLU A 13 5.29 -3.96 5.53
N GLU A 14 5.79 -2.95 4.81
CA GLU A 14 6.83 -3.14 3.79
C GLU A 14 8.11 -3.73 4.37
N ALA A 15 8.57 -3.23 5.53
CA ALA A 15 9.76 -3.72 6.20
C ALA A 15 9.60 -5.17 6.68
N VAL A 16 8.43 -5.51 7.23
CA VAL A 16 8.10 -6.89 7.63
C VAL A 16 8.03 -7.81 6.42
N GLY A 17 7.39 -7.39 5.32
CA GLY A 17 7.34 -8.18 4.08
C GLY A 17 8.73 -8.43 3.51
N ALA A 18 9.58 -7.40 3.45
CA ALA A 18 10.97 -7.54 3.01
C ALA A 18 11.81 -8.43 3.92
N ALA A 19 11.57 -8.36 5.24
CA ALA A 19 12.22 -9.24 6.20
C ALA A 19 11.79 -10.70 6.02
N LYS A 20 10.49 -10.97 5.83
CA LYS A 20 9.98 -12.32 5.52
C LYS A 20 10.54 -12.85 4.22
N GLU A 21 10.60 -12.03 3.17
CA GLU A 21 11.18 -12.42 1.88
C GLU A 21 12.65 -12.85 2.04
N LYS A 22 13.45 -11.99 2.67
CA LYS A 22 14.87 -12.27 2.90
C LYS A 22 15.11 -13.45 3.84
N ALA A 23 14.31 -13.58 4.90
CA ALA A 23 14.41 -14.70 5.83
C ALA A 23 14.02 -16.01 5.13
N GLY A 24 12.96 -15.98 4.31
CA GLY A 24 12.54 -17.12 3.49
C GLY A 24 13.64 -17.56 2.54
N ALA A 25 14.18 -16.63 1.75
CA ALA A 25 15.27 -16.92 0.82
C ALA A 25 16.54 -17.41 1.54
N ALA A 26 16.87 -16.86 2.71
CA ALA A 26 18.05 -17.26 3.48
C ALA A 26 17.91 -18.62 4.18
N THR A 27 16.68 -19.11 4.35
CA THR A 27 16.38 -20.39 5.04
C THR A 27 15.78 -21.45 4.12
N ASP A 28 15.79 -21.20 2.80
CA ASP A 28 15.11 -22.03 1.78
C ASP A 28 13.64 -22.33 2.15
N ASN A 29 12.97 -21.33 2.74
CA ASN A 29 11.57 -21.43 3.14
C ASN A 29 10.69 -20.64 2.16
N ASP A 30 10.23 -21.35 1.14
CA ASP A 30 9.34 -20.83 0.08
C ASP A 30 8.10 -20.14 0.64
N ARG A 31 7.58 -20.60 1.79
CA ARG A 31 6.39 -20.00 2.39
C ARG A 31 6.68 -18.60 2.92
N LEU A 32 7.77 -18.43 3.66
CA LEU A 32 8.20 -17.12 4.16
C LEU A 32 8.54 -16.16 3.02
N GLU A 33 9.19 -16.67 1.97
CA GLU A 33 9.51 -15.89 0.78
C GLU A 33 8.24 -15.36 0.10
N ASN A 34 7.29 -16.26 -0.16
CA ASN A 34 6.04 -15.93 -0.82
C ASN A 34 5.13 -15.05 0.03
N GLU A 35 5.06 -15.24 1.35
CA GLU A 35 4.34 -14.35 2.26
C GLU A 35 4.92 -12.92 2.21
N GLY A 36 6.25 -12.79 2.22
CA GLY A 36 6.90 -11.48 2.10
C GLY A 36 6.59 -10.75 0.79
N ARG A 37 6.66 -11.47 -0.33
CA ARG A 37 6.31 -10.92 -1.65
C ARG A 37 4.83 -10.58 -1.78
N ALA A 38 3.95 -11.42 -1.25
CA ALA A 38 2.51 -11.18 -1.27
C ALA A 38 2.14 -9.94 -0.44
N ASP A 39 2.74 -9.79 0.75
CA ASP A 39 2.53 -8.62 1.61
C ASP A 39 2.96 -7.32 0.90
N GLN A 40 4.12 -7.32 0.23
CA GLN A 40 4.58 -6.17 -0.56
C GLN A 40 3.67 -5.86 -1.76
N ALA A 41 3.28 -6.89 -2.52
CA ALA A 41 2.42 -6.72 -3.70
C ALA A 41 1.04 -6.18 -3.31
N GLY A 42 0.45 -6.71 -2.23
CA GLY A 42 -0.82 -6.24 -1.68
C GLY A 42 -0.75 -4.79 -1.20
N ALA A 43 0.35 -4.40 -0.54
CA ALA A 43 0.57 -3.03 -0.09
C ALA A 43 0.71 -2.04 -1.25
N GLN A 44 1.48 -2.38 -2.29
CA GLN A 44 1.61 -1.54 -3.49
C GLN A 44 0.30 -1.42 -4.25
N ALA A 45 -0.45 -2.53 -4.37
CA ALA A 45 -1.76 -2.51 -5.02
C ALA A 45 -2.76 -1.61 -4.28
N LYS A 46 -2.84 -1.71 -2.94
CA LYS A 46 -3.68 -0.82 -2.12
C LYS A 46 -3.28 0.64 -2.30
N GLN A 47 -1.99 0.98 -2.17
CA GLN A 47 -1.54 2.36 -2.37
C GLN A 47 -1.84 2.90 -3.77
N GLY A 48 -1.68 2.06 -4.80
CA GLY A 48 -2.02 2.44 -6.17
C GLY A 48 -3.51 2.71 -6.36
N VAL A 49 -4.35 1.85 -5.79
CA VAL A 49 -5.81 2.00 -5.82
C VAL A 49 -6.27 3.21 -5.02
N ASP A 50 -5.75 3.42 -3.81
CA ASP A 50 -6.13 4.55 -2.97
C ASP A 50 -5.72 5.88 -3.61
N LYS A 51 -4.49 5.98 -4.16
CA LYS A 51 -4.05 7.16 -4.93
C LYS A 51 -4.93 7.42 -6.16
N ALA A 52 -5.33 6.36 -6.86
CA ALA A 52 -6.22 6.49 -8.02
C ALA A 52 -7.62 6.96 -7.60
N LYS A 53 -8.18 6.38 -6.54
CA LYS A 53 -9.48 6.78 -5.96
C LYS A 53 -9.48 8.22 -5.51
N ASP A 54 -8.44 8.67 -4.79
CA ASP A 54 -8.31 10.05 -4.32
C ASP A 54 -8.27 11.04 -5.50
N ARG A 55 -7.46 10.75 -6.53
CA ARG A 55 -7.40 11.62 -7.72
C ARG A 55 -8.71 11.68 -8.49
N VAL A 56 -9.42 10.55 -8.60
CA VAL A 56 -10.73 10.50 -9.24
C VAL A 56 -11.76 11.26 -8.42
N ALA A 57 -11.79 11.06 -7.10
CA ALA A 57 -12.69 11.77 -6.19
C ALA A 57 -12.46 13.29 -6.28
N GLU A 58 -11.20 13.75 -6.22
CA GLU A 58 -10.87 15.17 -6.32
C GLU A 58 -11.29 15.78 -7.68
N GLY A 59 -11.09 15.03 -8.78
CA GLY A 59 -11.52 15.44 -10.11
C GLY A 59 -13.04 15.54 -10.24
N VAL A 60 -13.77 14.55 -9.71
CA VAL A 60 -15.24 14.52 -9.71
C VAL A 60 -15.81 15.64 -8.84
N ASP A 61 -15.23 15.91 -7.66
CA ASP A 61 -15.66 17.01 -6.79
C ASP A 61 -15.45 18.38 -7.44
N LYS A 62 -14.33 18.59 -8.15
CA LYS A 62 -14.11 19.81 -8.94
C LYS A 62 -15.16 19.99 -10.04
N VAL A 63 -15.46 18.93 -10.78
CA VAL A 63 -16.49 18.97 -11.85
C VAL A 63 -17.87 19.25 -11.25
N LYS A 64 -18.22 18.60 -10.14
CA LYS A 64 -19.50 18.79 -9.45
C LYS A 64 -19.63 20.19 -8.84
N GLY A 65 -18.55 20.75 -8.32
CA GLY A 65 -18.50 22.14 -7.83
C GLY A 65 -18.63 23.17 -8.95
N ALA A 66 -18.06 22.91 -10.13
CA ALA A 66 -18.21 23.77 -11.30
C ALA A 66 -19.62 23.71 -11.91
N PHE A 67 -20.28 22.55 -11.87
CA PHE A 67 -21.63 22.35 -12.40
C PHE A 67 -22.75 22.82 -11.46
N LYS A 68 -22.47 23.01 -10.16
CA LYS A 68 -23.45 23.41 -9.14
C LYS A 68 -23.38 24.91 -8.78
N ARG A 69 -22.65 25.70 -9.57
CA ARG A 69 -22.67 27.18 -9.48
C ARG A 69 -23.92 27.76 -10.12
#